data_AF-A0A7X0RK81-F1
#
_entry.id   AF-A0A7X0RK81-F1
#
_cell.length_a   1.000
_cell.length_b   1.000
_cell.length_c   1.000
_cell.angle_alpha   90.00
_cell.angle_beta   90.00
_cell.angle_gamma   90.00
#
_symmetry.space_group_name_H-M   'P 1'
#
loop_
_entity.id
_entity.type
_entity.pdbx_description
1 polymer ?
#
loop_
_entity_poly.entity_id
_entity_poly.type
_entity_poly.pdbx_seq_one_letter_code
_entity_poly.pdbx_strand_id
1 'polypeptide(L)'
;MRYVVAALSVVLLAACSGGGDEPAAQVRPWGKPAEVRGSAVTVQFTGSACQKSRDYRAEETSEQVVLTVRETTGGGSCVAMAVTYTVVAELEAPLGDRALVDGACLLEKYADDPDVCGADAS
;
A
#
# COMPACT_ATOMS: atom_id res chain seq x y z
N MET A 1 25.29 -32.39 48.39
CA MET A 1 26.25 -31.52 47.66
C MET A 1 25.68 -31.27 46.27
N ARG A 2 25.40 -29.99 45.92
CA ARG A 2 25.00 -29.45 44.59
C ARG A 2 23.55 -29.79 44.14
N TYR A 3 22.60 -28.94 43.70
CA TYR A 3 22.46 -27.53 43.22
C TYR A 3 21.02 -27.04 43.62
N VAL A 4 20.77 -25.87 44.26
CA VAL A 4 20.30 -24.55 43.71
C VAL A 4 19.45 -24.67 42.42
N VAL A 5 18.22 -24.15 42.26
CA VAL A 5 17.85 -22.74 42.00
C VAL A 5 16.31 -22.58 42.04
N ALA A 6 15.88 -21.42 42.55
CA ALA A 6 14.51 -20.91 42.66
C ALA A 6 13.77 -20.74 41.31
N ALA A 7 12.47 -21.05 41.30
CA ALA A 7 11.58 -20.65 40.21
C ALA A 7 10.75 -19.43 40.65
N LEU A 8 11.26 -18.24 40.34
CA LEU A 8 10.49 -16.98 40.38
C LEU A 8 9.57 -16.95 39.14
N SER A 9 8.27 -17.10 39.34
CA SER A 9 7.27 -16.92 38.28
C SER A 9 6.98 -15.42 38.13
N VAL A 10 7.58 -14.78 37.12
CA VAL A 10 7.18 -13.43 36.67
C VAL A 10 6.12 -13.60 35.59
N VAL A 11 4.85 -13.40 35.94
CA VAL A 11 3.75 -13.33 34.97
C VAL A 11 3.76 -11.93 34.37
N LEU A 12 4.39 -11.80 33.20
CA LEU A 12 4.34 -10.58 32.37
C LEU A 12 2.99 -10.51 31.65
N LEU A 13 2.06 -9.73 32.19
CA LEU A 13 0.86 -9.29 31.48
C LEU A 13 1.27 -8.26 30.42
N ALA A 14 1.57 -8.73 29.20
CA ALA A 14 1.70 -7.87 28.04
C ALA A 14 0.31 -7.38 27.62
N ALA A 15 -0.09 -6.21 28.14
CA ALA A 15 -1.27 -5.49 27.67
C ALA A 15 -0.94 -4.86 26.30
N CYS A 16 -1.34 -5.50 25.21
CA CYS A 16 -1.34 -4.90 23.88
C CYS A 16 -2.50 -3.90 23.76
N SER A 17 -2.38 -2.74 24.42
CA SER A 17 -3.23 -1.58 24.17
C SER A 17 -2.70 -0.83 22.96
N GLY A 18 -2.97 -1.35 21.77
CA GLY A 18 -2.55 -0.77 20.49
C GLY A 18 -3.73 -0.49 19.58
N GLY A 19 -4.79 0.14 20.09
CA GLY A 19 -5.90 0.66 19.28
C GLY A 19 -5.68 2.15 19.05
N GLY A 20 -4.79 2.51 18.12
CA GLY A 20 -4.67 3.89 17.66
C GLY A 20 -5.72 4.17 16.59
N ASP A 21 -6.54 5.20 16.79
CA ASP A 21 -7.39 5.86 15.78
C ASP A 21 -6.51 6.49 14.67
N GLU A 22 -5.74 5.68 13.96
CA GLU A 22 -5.01 6.12 12.78
C GLU A 22 -6.01 6.18 11.62
N PRO A 23 -6.14 7.32 10.91
CA PRO A 23 -7.08 7.44 9.81
C PRO A 23 -6.79 6.35 8.77
N ALA A 24 -7.79 5.52 8.49
CA ALA A 24 -7.64 4.37 7.61
C ALA A 24 -7.10 4.81 6.24
N ALA A 25 -5.99 4.19 5.82
CA ALA A 25 -5.40 4.43 4.51
C ALA A 25 -6.36 3.99 3.40
N GLN A 26 -6.63 4.88 2.46
CA GLN A 26 -7.50 4.63 1.32
C GLN A 26 -6.68 4.11 0.16
N VAL A 27 -7.01 2.91 -0.32
CA VAL A 27 -6.44 2.36 -1.56
C VAL A 27 -6.98 3.14 -2.76
N ARG A 28 -6.06 3.60 -3.61
CA ARG A 28 -6.36 4.37 -4.82
C ARG A 28 -5.86 3.60 -6.05
N PRO A 29 -6.67 3.49 -7.11
CA PRO A 29 -6.19 3.01 -8.38
C PRO A 29 -5.19 4.00 -8.96
N TRP A 30 -4.20 3.47 -9.66
CA TRP A 30 -3.22 4.27 -10.37
C TRP A 30 -3.48 4.26 -11.88
N GLY A 31 -3.04 5.33 -12.54
CA GLY A 31 -3.20 5.55 -13.97
C GLY A 31 -2.27 4.64 -14.78
N LYS A 32 -2.82 4.06 -15.84
CA LYS A 32 -2.12 3.18 -16.79
C LYS A 32 -1.65 3.98 -18.03
N PRO A 33 -0.54 3.58 -18.68
CA PRO A 33 0.42 2.57 -18.22
C PRO A 33 1.35 3.13 -17.11
N ALA A 34 1.95 2.23 -16.33
CA ALA A 34 3.03 2.57 -15.41
C ALA A 34 4.36 2.75 -16.17
N GLU A 35 5.26 3.59 -15.65
CA GLU A 35 6.62 3.69 -16.16
C GLU A 35 7.55 2.76 -15.35
N VAL A 36 8.26 1.85 -16.02
CA VAL A 36 9.11 0.85 -15.37
C VAL A 36 10.57 1.04 -15.77
N ARG A 37 11.47 1.05 -14.78
CA ARG A 37 12.93 1.11 -14.96
C ARG A 37 13.62 0.14 -14.01
N GLY A 38 13.87 -1.09 -14.46
CA GLY A 38 14.51 -2.11 -13.63
C GLY A 38 13.64 -2.46 -12.43
N SER A 39 14.09 -2.14 -11.22
CA SER A 39 13.36 -2.31 -9.96
C SER A 39 12.50 -1.10 -9.58
N ALA A 40 12.52 0.01 -10.33
CA ALA A 40 11.71 1.18 -10.04
C ALA A 40 10.45 1.20 -10.91
N VAL A 41 9.28 1.38 -10.29
CA VAL A 41 7.98 1.52 -10.95
C VAL A 41 7.37 2.87 -10.57
N THR A 42 7.23 3.76 -11.54
CA THR A 42 6.60 5.07 -11.37
C THR A 42 5.15 5.02 -11.83
N VAL A 43 4.24 5.38 -10.94
CA VAL A 43 2.79 5.48 -11.22
C VAL A 43 2.25 6.84 -10.83
N GLN A 44 1.17 7.25 -11.49
CA GLN A 44 0.38 8.42 -11.10
C GLN A 44 -0.95 7.95 -10.51
N PHE A 45 -1.49 8.65 -9.52
CA PHE A 45 -2.84 8.41 -9.02
C PHE A 45 -3.55 9.71 -8.73
N THR A 46 -4.88 9.71 -8.83
CA THR A 46 -5.70 10.84 -8.40
C THR A 46 -6.06 10.66 -6.93
N GLY A 47 -5.49 11.51 -6.07
CA GLY A 47 -5.74 11.57 -4.63
C GLY A 47 -6.49 12.83 -4.23
N SER A 48 -6.63 13.02 -2.92
CA SER A 48 -7.22 14.21 -2.32
C SER A 48 -6.18 15.31 -2.09
N ALA A 49 -6.52 16.56 -2.40
CA ALA A 49 -5.73 17.73 -1.98
C ALA A 49 -5.52 17.80 -0.46
N CYS A 50 -6.37 17.11 0.32
CA CYS A 50 -6.35 17.07 1.77
C CYS A 50 -5.53 15.89 2.33
N GLN A 51 -4.80 15.16 1.48
CA GLN A 51 -3.99 14.04 1.94
C GLN A 51 -2.92 14.46 2.94
N LYS A 52 -2.65 13.62 3.93
CA LYS A 52 -1.59 13.78 4.93
C LYS A 52 -0.36 12.97 4.57
N SER A 53 -0.57 11.74 4.12
CA SER A 53 0.48 10.87 3.60
C SER A 53 0.03 10.17 2.33
N ARG A 54 1.01 9.69 1.57
CA ARG A 54 0.85 8.70 0.51
C ARG A 54 1.97 7.70 0.64
N ASP A 55 1.66 6.45 0.37
CA ASP A 55 2.63 5.35 0.36
C ASP A 55 2.21 4.28 -0.64
N TYR A 56 3.02 3.24 -0.75
CA TYR A 56 2.72 2.08 -1.57
C TYR A 56 3.02 0.78 -0.82
N ARG A 57 2.50 -0.31 -1.34
CA ARG A 57 2.89 -1.68 -1.00
C ARG A 57 3.03 -2.46 -2.29
N ALA A 58 4.16 -3.14 -2.43
CA ALA A 58 4.40 -4.09 -3.49
C ALA A 58 4.36 -5.50 -2.90
N GLU A 59 3.50 -6.36 -3.43
CA GLU A 59 3.51 -7.79 -3.13
C GLU A 59 4.08 -8.51 -4.33
N GLU A 60 5.27 -9.09 -4.15
CA GLU A 60 6.07 -9.63 -5.24
C GLU A 60 6.07 -11.15 -5.23
N THR A 61 5.83 -11.73 -6.40
CA THR A 61 5.97 -13.16 -6.68
C THR A 61 6.85 -13.35 -7.90
N SER A 62 7.12 -14.60 -8.27
CA SER A 62 7.83 -14.93 -9.50
C SER A 62 7.04 -14.62 -10.78
N GLU A 63 5.71 -14.47 -10.68
CA GLU A 63 4.81 -14.31 -11.83
C GLU A 63 4.29 -12.88 -11.97
N GLN A 64 4.08 -12.20 -10.84
CA GLN A 64 3.48 -10.87 -10.81
C GLN A 64 3.95 -10.02 -9.63
N VAL A 65 3.78 -8.71 -9.78
CA VAL A 65 3.92 -7.69 -8.76
C VAL A 65 2.58 -6.98 -8.62
N VAL A 66 1.97 -7.08 -7.43
CA VAL A 66 0.75 -6.32 -7.11
C VAL A 66 1.17 -5.02 -6.43
N LEU A 67 1.07 -3.91 -7.16
CA LEU A 67 1.38 -2.58 -6.64
C LEU A 67 0.10 -1.89 -6.16
N THR A 68 0.03 -1.64 -4.86
CA THR A 68 -1.09 -0.94 -4.22
C THR A 68 -0.65 0.43 -3.73
N VAL A 69 -1.27 1.49 -4.25
CA VAL A 69 -1.07 2.87 -3.78
C VAL A 69 -2.10 3.22 -2.72
N ARG A 70 -1.67 3.91 -1.67
CA ARG A 70 -2.55 4.38 -0.59
C ARG A 70 -2.33 5.84 -0.27
N GLU A 71 -3.40 6.50 0.13
CA GLU A 71 -3.35 7.83 0.74
C GLU A 71 -4.04 7.81 2.12
N THR A 72 -3.58 8.65 3.03
CA THR A 72 -4.37 9.00 4.23
C THR A 72 -4.85 10.43 4.08
N THR A 73 -6.09 10.70 4.47
CA THR A 73 -6.67 12.05 4.45
C THR A 73 -6.83 12.58 5.86
N GLY A 74 -6.47 13.84 6.08
CA GLY A 74 -6.68 14.48 7.38
C GLY A 74 -8.11 14.99 7.54
N GLY A 75 -8.59 15.05 8.78
CA GLY A 75 -9.79 15.80 9.13
C GLY A 75 -9.55 17.32 9.18
N GLY A 76 -10.62 18.11 9.07
CA GLY A 76 -10.60 19.58 9.19
C GLY A 76 -11.26 20.31 8.01
N SER A 77 -11.24 21.65 8.05
CA SER A 77 -11.74 22.50 6.95
C SER A 77 -10.78 22.47 5.76
N CYS A 78 -10.94 21.47 4.90
CA CYS A 78 -10.22 21.35 3.64
C CYS A 78 -11.21 21.23 2.49
N VAL A 79 -10.92 21.90 1.37
CA VAL A 79 -11.76 21.83 0.18
C VAL A 79 -11.48 20.50 -0.51
N ALA A 80 -12.54 19.69 -0.70
CA ALA A 80 -12.44 18.44 -1.43
C ALA A 80 -12.12 18.74 -2.92
N MET A 81 -10.85 18.59 -3.30
CA MET A 81 -10.38 18.71 -4.67
C MET A 81 -9.51 17.51 -5.02
N ALA A 82 -9.65 17.01 -6.24
CA ALA A 82 -8.83 15.94 -6.78
C ALA A 82 -7.50 16.50 -7.29
N VAL A 83 -6.39 15.83 -6.95
CA VAL A 83 -5.04 16.20 -7.38
C VAL A 83 -4.31 14.95 -7.87
N THR A 84 -3.55 15.07 -8.95
CA THR A 84 -2.69 13.98 -9.45
C THR A 84 -1.37 13.99 -8.72
N TYR A 85 -0.98 12.84 -8.19
CA TYR A 85 0.28 12.62 -7.50
C TYR A 85 1.09 11.52 -8.18
N THR A 86 2.41 11.62 -8.07
CA THR A 86 3.35 10.58 -8.51
C THR A 86 3.86 9.78 -7.31
N VAL A 87 3.95 8.47 -7.49
CA VAL A 87 4.60 7.52 -6.57
C VAL A 87 5.65 6.75 -7.34
N VAL A 88 6.84 6.63 -6.75
CA VAL A 88 7.91 5.75 -7.24
C VAL A 88 8.01 4.60 -6.26
N ALA A 89 7.69 3.40 -6.73
CA ALA A 89 7.80 2.16 -5.99
C ALA A 89 9.12 1.48 -6.30
N GLU A 90 9.87 1.13 -5.26
CA GLU A 90 11.08 0.33 -5.36
C GLU A 90 10.73 -1.13 -5.07
N LEU A 91 11.03 -1.99 -6.03
CA LEU A 91 10.82 -3.43 -5.97
C LEU A 91 12.05 -4.14 -5.39
N GLU A 92 11.84 -5.31 -4.79
CA GLU A 92 12.89 -6.19 -4.29
C GLU A 92 13.76 -6.76 -5.42
N ALA A 93 13.18 -6.93 -6.61
CA ALA A 93 13.87 -7.37 -7.83
C ALA A 93 13.39 -6.58 -9.06
N PRO A 94 14.16 -6.53 -10.17
CA PRO A 94 13.69 -5.92 -11.41
C PRO A 94 12.37 -6.52 -11.89
N LEU A 95 11.44 -5.71 -12.44
CA LEU A 95 10.12 -6.21 -12.86
C LEU A 95 10.25 -7.37 -13.86
N GLY A 96 11.08 -7.21 -14.89
CA GLY A 96 11.31 -8.23 -15.91
C GLY A 96 10.02 -8.56 -16.67
N ASP A 97 9.75 -9.86 -16.84
CA ASP A 97 8.55 -10.36 -17.53
C ASP A 97 7.35 -10.54 -16.59
N ARG A 98 7.47 -10.16 -15.32
CA ARG A 98 6.38 -10.29 -14.34
C ARG A 98 5.26 -9.31 -14.68
N ALA A 99 4.02 -9.77 -14.51
CA ALA A 99 2.87 -8.88 -14.66
C ALA A 99 2.88 -7.80 -13.57
N LEU A 100 2.61 -6.55 -13.93
CA LEU A 100 2.40 -5.48 -12.97
C LEU A 100 0.88 -5.25 -12.84
N VAL A 101 0.35 -5.50 -11.64
CA VAL A 101 -1.10 -5.47 -11.38
C VAL A 101 -1.42 -4.33 -10.42
N ASP A 102 -2.47 -3.56 -10.72
CA ASP A 102 -2.99 -2.55 -9.80
C ASP A 102 -3.77 -3.22 -8.67
N GLY A 103 -3.22 -3.16 -7.46
CA GLY A 103 -3.86 -3.74 -6.27
C GLY A 103 -5.22 -3.13 -5.95
N ALA A 104 -5.50 -1.90 -6.39
CA ALA A 104 -6.83 -1.32 -6.26
C ALA A 104 -7.86 -2.05 -7.13
N CYS A 105 -7.47 -2.51 -8.32
CA CYS A 105 -8.36 -3.22 -9.24
C CYS A 105 -8.75 -4.62 -8.78
N LEU A 106 -8.10 -5.13 -7.72
CA LEU A 106 -8.51 -6.36 -7.04
C LEU A 106 -9.63 -6.13 -6.01
N LEU A 107 -9.98 -4.87 -5.73
CA LEU A 107 -11.07 -4.52 -4.82
C LEU A 107 -12.39 -4.42 -5.60
N GLU A 108 -13.45 -5.03 -5.07
CA GLU A 108 -14.79 -5.03 -5.69
C GLU A 108 -15.28 -3.63 -6.08
N LYS A 109 -14.95 -2.60 -5.29
CA LYS A 109 -15.33 -1.21 -5.56
C LYS A 109 -14.74 -0.62 -6.86
N TYR A 110 -13.73 -1.24 -7.45
CA TYR A 110 -13.05 -0.77 -8.66
C TYR A 110 -13.01 -1.83 -9.77
N ALA A 111 -13.27 -3.09 -9.45
CA ALA A 111 -13.13 -4.21 -10.39
C ALA A 111 -13.98 -4.05 -11.67
N ASP A 112 -15.15 -3.42 -11.56
CA ASP A 112 -16.10 -3.24 -12.67
C ASP A 112 -15.97 -1.89 -13.38
N ASP A 113 -14.99 -1.05 -13.01
CA ASP A 113 -14.77 0.26 -13.65
C ASP A 113 -13.74 0.13 -14.77
N PRO A 114 -14.15 0.07 -16.05
CA PRO A 114 -13.22 -0.11 -17.17
C PRO A 114 -12.37 1.13 -17.46
N ASP A 115 -12.78 2.32 -17.02
CA ASP A 115 -12.00 3.54 -17.23
C ASP A 115 -10.81 3.60 -16.27
N VAL A 116 -10.92 2.89 -15.14
CA VAL A 116 -9.90 2.81 -14.10
C VAL A 116 -9.12 1.51 -14.16
N CYS A 117 -9.80 0.39 -14.31
CA CYS A 117 -9.28 -0.98 -14.22
C CYS A 117 -9.49 -1.79 -15.50
N GLY A 118 -9.89 -1.13 -16.61
CA GLY A 118 -10.00 -1.77 -17.92
C GLY A 118 -8.63 -2.19 -18.44
N ALA A 119 -8.62 -3.39 -19.01
CA ALA A 119 -7.48 -4.19 -19.45
C ALA A 119 -6.21 -3.38 -19.78
N ASP A 120 -5.14 -3.72 -19.06
CA ASP A 120 -3.82 -3.15 -19.20
C ASP A 120 -3.36 -3.12 -20.67
N ALA A 121 -2.82 -1.97 -21.07
CA ALA A 121 -2.03 -1.83 -22.28
C ALA A 121 -0.92 -2.90 -22.27
N SER A 122 -1.04 -3.82 -23.22
CA SER A 122 -0.03 -4.83 -23.56
C SER A 122 1.28 -4.20 -23.99
#